data_AF-A0A4D8QCP7-F1
#
_entry.id   AF-A0A4D8QCP7-F1
#
_cell.length_a   1.000
_cell.length_b   1.000
_cell.length_c   1.000
_cell.angle_alpha   90.00
_cell.angle_beta   90.00
_cell.angle_gamma   90.00
#
_symmetry.space_group_name_H-M   'P 1'
#
loop_
_entity.id
_entity.type
_entity.pdbx_description
1 polymer ?
#
loop_
_entity_poly.entity_id
_entity_poly.type
_entity_poly.pdbx_seq_one_letter_code
_entity_poly.pdbx_strand_id
1 'polypeptide(L)' 'MIGEIDIYGLFIPPLLILAIVAWFVSGLLRRGLRAAGFYGWVWHPPLFDLALYVLVLSALTALTAWLR' A
#
# COMPACT_ATOMS: atom_id res chain seq x y z
N MET A 1 -18.72 12.45 -2.14
CA MET A 1 -19.42 11.36 -1.43
C MET A 1 -18.45 10.20 -1.37
N ILE A 2 -17.99 9.80 -0.18
CA ILE A 2 -17.18 8.59 -0.03
C ILE A 2 -18.16 7.44 -0.28
N GLY A 3 -18.02 6.74 -1.40
CA GLY A 3 -18.80 5.53 -1.67
C GLY A 3 -18.38 4.48 -0.65
N GLU A 4 -19.09 4.43 0.47
CA GLU A 4 -18.91 3.38 1.46
C GLU A 4 -19.39 2.06 0.85
N ILE A 5 -18.56 1.04 0.95
CA ILE A 5 -18.92 -0.29 0.48
C ILE A 5 -19.66 -0.97 1.63
N ASP A 6 -20.97 -1.11 1.48
CA ASP A 6 -21.81 -1.83 2.42
C ASP A 6 -21.73 -3.34 2.12
N ILE A 7 -21.18 -4.10 3.08
CA ILE A 7 -21.21 -5.56 3.07
C ILE A 7 -22.07 -6.02 4.25
N TYR A 8 -23.30 -6.45 3.98
CA TYR A 8 -24.23 -6.94 5.01
C TYR A 8 -24.43 -5.96 6.20
N GLY A 9 -24.42 -4.65 5.94
CA GLY A 9 -24.50 -3.59 6.96
C GLY A 9 -23.16 -3.20 7.59
N LEU A 10 -22.05 -3.80 7.15
CA LEU A 10 -20.69 -3.43 7.54
C LEU A 10 -20.14 -2.39 6.55
N PHE A 11 -20.00 -1.14 7.02
CA PHE A 11 -19.45 -0.04 6.24
C PHE A 11 -17.92 -0.13 6.19
N ILE A 12 -17.37 -0.60 5.07
CA ILE A 12 -15.92 -0.64 4.86
C ILE A 12 -15.49 0.60 4.04
N PRO A 13 -14.58 1.44 4.56
CA PRO A 13 -14.02 2.54 3.79
C PRO A 13 -13.22 1.99 2.62
N PRO A 14 -13.35 2.53 1.39
CA PRO A 14 -12.50 2.14 0.25
C PRO A 14 -11.01 2.27 0.55
N LEU A 15 -10.65 3.26 1.39
CA LEU A 15 -9.28 3.46 1.86
C LEU A 15 -8.74 2.24 2.63
N LEU A 16 -9.59 1.56 3.40
CA LEU A 16 -9.21 0.38 4.18
C LEU A 16 -8.92 -0.81 3.24
N ILE A 17 -9.72 -0.97 2.19
CA ILE A 17 -9.45 -1.95 1.13
C ILE A 17 -8.12 -1.63 0.43
N LEU A 18 -7.90 -0.37 0.06
CA LEU A 18 -6.65 0.07 -0.55
C LEU A 18 -5.44 -0.12 0.38
N ALA A 19 -5.59 0.08 1.68
CA ALA A 19 -4.55 -0.16 2.68
C ALA A 19 -4.16 -1.65 2.73
N ILE A 20 -5.14 -2.57 2.70
CA ILE A 20 -4.88 -4.00 2.65
C ILE A 20 -4.15 -4.37 1.36
N VAL A 21 -4.62 -3.89 0.21
CA VAL A 21 -3.95 -4.11 -1.09
C VAL A 21 -2.53 -3.55 -1.07
N ALA A 22 -2.34 -2.33 -0.57
CA ALA A 22 -1.04 -1.70 -0.44
C ALA A 22 -0.10 -2.50 0.45
N TRP A 23 -0.62 -3.10 1.54
CA TRP A 23 0.18 -3.92 2.45
C TRP A 23 0.71 -5.19 1.75
N PHE A 24 -0.13 -5.88 0.98
CA PHE A 24 0.27 -7.03 0.17
C PHE A 24 1.30 -6.65 -0.90
N VAL A 25 1.03 -5.60 -1.68
CA VAL A 25 1.93 -5.11 -2.74
C VAL A 25 3.27 -4.71 -2.15
N SER A 26 3.26 -3.93 -1.06
CA SER A 26 4.49 -3.52 -0.37
C SER A 26 5.24 -4.74 0.18
N GLY A 27 4.55 -5.76 0.69
CA GLY A 27 5.16 -7.01 1.14
C GLY A 27 5.92 -7.73 0.03
N LEU A 28 5.32 -7.80 -1.16
CA LEU A 28 5.93 -8.42 -2.33
C LEU A 28 7.13 -7.61 -2.83
N LEU A 29 6.99 -6.29 -2.87
CA LEU A 29 8.04 -5.35 -3.27
C LEU A 29 9.24 -5.43 -2.31
N ARG A 30 8.99 -5.46 -0.99
CA ARG A 30 10.02 -5.69 0.03
C ARG A 30 10.74 -7.02 -0.18
N ARG A 31 10.02 -8.10 -0.47
CA ARG A 31 10.61 -9.41 -0.78
C ARG A 31 11.53 -9.35 -2.01
N GLY A 32 11.08 -8.69 -3.08
CA GLY A 32 11.90 -8.48 -4.28
C GLY A 32 13.16 -7.65 -4.00
N LEU A 33 13.02 -6.55 -3.26
CA LEU A 33 14.14 -5.68 -2.88
C LEU A 33 15.15 -6.37 -1.94
N ARG A 34 14.67 -7.25 -1.05
CA ARG A 34 15.55 -8.12 -0.23
C ARG A 34 16.29 -9.13 -1.10
N ALA A 35 15.60 -9.78 -2.04
CA ALA A 35 16.23 -10.71 -2.97
C ALA A 35 17.27 -10.03 -3.87
N ALA A 36 17.04 -8.77 -4.23
CA ALA A 36 17.99 -7.94 -4.97
C ALA A 36 19.18 -7.41 -4.14
N GLY A 37 19.24 -7.70 -2.84
CA GLY A 37 20.32 -7.22 -1.96
C GLY A 37 20.26 -5.72 -1.64
N PHE A 38 19.19 -5.03 -2.03
CA PHE A 38 19.06 -3.56 -1.92
C PHE A 38 19.04 -3.08 -0.46
N TYR A 39 18.54 -3.92 0.45
CA TYR A 39 18.53 -3.63 1.89
C TYR A 39 19.93 -3.51 2.50
N GLY A 40 20.98 -4.02 1.84
CA GLY A 40 22.37 -3.85 2.29
C GLY A 40 22.88 -2.41 2.17
N TRP A 41 22.24 -1.59 1.32
CA TRP A 41 22.63 -0.19 1.05
C TRP A 41 21.77 0.81 1.84
N VAL A 42 20.68 0.32 2.46
CA VAL A 42 19.73 1.15 3.20
C VAL A 42 20.16 1.20 4.66
N TRP A 43 20.56 2.37 5.13
CA TRP A 43 21.01 2.57 6.52
C TRP A 43 19.89 2.29 7.55
N HIS A 44 18.64 2.66 7.23
CA HIS A 44 17.48 2.40 8.09
C HIS A 44 16.36 1.62 7.37
N PRO A 45 16.41 0.28 7.39
CA PRO A 45 15.38 -0.58 6.81
C PRO A 45 13.93 -0.23 7.21
N PRO A 46 13.61 0.08 8.49
CA PRO A 46 12.22 0.36 8.86
C PRO A 46 11.69 1.69 8.31
N LEU A 47 12.56 2.71 8.14
CA LEU A 47 12.18 3.99 7.52
C LEU A 47 11.87 3.80 6.04
N PHE A 48 12.68 3.00 5.33
CA PHE A 48 12.43 2.66 3.94
C PHE A 48 11.14 1.86 3.77
N ASP A 49 10.89 0.87 4.64
CA ASP A 49 9.67 0.05 4.61
C ASP A 49 8.40 0.88 4.78
N LEU A 50 8.44 1.88 5.67
CA LEU A 50 7.36 2.82 5.89
C LEU A 50 7.16 3.74 4.68
N ALA A 51 8.23 4.31 4.13
CA ALA A 51 8.18 5.14 2.94
C ALA A 51 7.63 4.37 1.73
N LEU A 52 8.06 3.13 1.54
CA LEU A 52 7.58 2.25 0.47
C LEU A 52 6.08 2.00 0.60
N TYR A 53 5.60 1.71 1.82
CA TYR A 53 4.18 1.50 2.07
C TYR A 53 3.35 2.75 1.79
N VAL A 54 3.78 3.92 2.27
CA VAL A 54 3.12 5.19 2.01
C VAL A 54 3.11 5.51 0.51
N LEU A 55 4.20 5.25 -0.20
CA LEU A 55 4.31 5.47 -1.65
C LEU A 55 3.33 4.58 -2.41
N VAL A 56 3.27 3.29 -2.08
CA VAL A 56 2.35 2.32 -2.72
C VAL A 56 0.90 2.68 -2.42
N LEU A 57 0.57 3.01 -1.18
CA LEU A 57 -0.78 3.42 -0.78
C LEU A 57 -1.21 4.70 -1.51
N SER A 58 -0.32 5.69 -1.59
CA SER A 58 -0.57 6.95 -2.28
C SER A 58 -0.75 6.73 -3.78
N ALA A 59 0.08 5.89 -4.39
CA ALA A 59 -0.01 5.54 -5.81
C ALA A 59 -1.32 4.81 -6.13
N LEU A 60 -1.73 3.83 -5.32
CA LEU A 60 -3.01 3.13 -5.47
C LEU A 60 -4.19 4.09 -5.32
N THR A 61 -4.15 4.97 -4.33
CA THR A 61 -5.20 5.96 -4.12
C THR A 61 -5.29 6.92 -5.31
N ALA A 62 -4.16 7.44 -5.79
CA ALA A 62 -4.10 8.30 -6.97
C ALA A 62 -4.61 7.56 -8.22
N LEU A 63 -4.19 6.32 -8.45
CA LEU A 63 -4.66 5.51 -9.57
C LEU A 63 -6.18 5.30 -9.53
N THR A 64 -6.73 4.98 -8.36
CA THR A 64 -8.19 4.87 -8.22
C THR A 64 -8.92 6.19 -8.41
N ALA A 65 -8.29 7.33 -8.09
CA ALA A 65 -8.86 8.64 -8.36
C ALA A 65 -8.83 8.97 -9.86
N TRP A 66 -7.77 8.57 -10.57
CA TRP A 66 -7.62 8.74 -12.02
C TRP A 66 -8.59 7.87 -12.84
N LEU A 67 -8.98 6.70 -12.31
CA LEU A 67 -9.88 5.77 -12.97
C LEU A 67 -11.37 6.11 -12.81
N ARG A 68 -11.71 7.10 -11.97
CA ARG A 68 -13.07 7.55 -11.68
C ARG A 68 -13.40 8.79 -12.51
#